data_AF-A0A645DW11-F1
#
_entry.id   AF-A0A645DW11-F1
#
_cell.length_a   1.000
_cell.length_b   1.000
_cell.length_c   1.000
_cell.angle_alpha   90.00
_cell.angle_beta   90.00
_cell.angle_gamma   90.00
#
_symmetry.space_group_name_H-M   'P 1'
#
loop_
_entity.id
_entity.type
_entity.pdbx_description
1 polymer ?
#
loop_
_entity_poly.entity_id
_entity_poly.type
_entity_poly.pdbx_seq_one_letter_code
_entity_poly.pdbx_strand_id
1 'polypeptide(L)'
;MKKLEVPDVHSEYAADNVHIHCAKYKEGQEYLCKNVQKPEGFCSWAWVAVQDKAVFLALGHDYPWIKQKGVEIVSCADGLHPVLYKLERLEN
;
A
#
# COMPACT_ATOMS: atom_id res chain seq x y z
N MET A 1 4.57 15.82 16.89
CA MET A 1 3.73 14.86 16.14
C MET A 1 3.04 13.94 17.14
N LYS A 2 1.71 13.82 17.08
CA LYS A 2 0.91 12.95 17.95
C LYS A 2 0.52 11.72 17.13
N LYS A 3 0.65 10.52 17.70
CA LYS A 3 0.09 9.30 17.12
C LYS A 3 -1.43 9.36 17.26
N LEU A 4 -2.15 9.17 16.17
CA LEU A 4 -3.61 9.06 16.14
C LEU A 4 -4.00 7.65 15.73
N GLU A 5 -5.13 7.15 16.22
CA GLU A 5 -5.70 5.87 15.79
C GLU A 5 -6.71 6.12 14.66
N VAL A 6 -6.75 5.21 13.69
CA VAL A 6 -7.58 5.32 12.48
C VAL A 6 -9.05 5.67 12.77
N PRO A 7 -9.74 5.07 13.76
CA PRO A 7 -11.14 5.36 14.03
C PRO A 7 -11.37 6.82 14.46
N ASP A 8 -10.45 7.35 15.27
CA ASP A 8 -10.52 8.72 15.78
C ASP A 8 -10.27 9.74 14.67
N VAL A 9 -9.32 9.43 13.76
CA VAL A 9 -8.99 10.32 12.64
C VAL A 9 -10.20 10.49 11.72
N HIS A 10 -10.92 9.41 11.43
CA HIS A 10 -12.07 9.49 10.54
C HIS A 10 -13.26 10.20 11.19
N SER A 11 -13.49 10.02 12.49
CA SER A 11 -14.60 10.70 13.18
C SER A 11 -14.36 12.19 13.42
N GLU A 12 -13.10 12.60 13.58
CA GLU A 12 -12.75 13.98 13.98
C GLU A 12 -12.29 14.85 12.79
N TYR A 13 -11.73 14.25 11.73
CA TYR A 13 -11.07 14.99 10.64
C TYR A 13 -11.59 14.67 9.23
N ALA A 14 -12.38 13.62 9.03
CA ALA A 14 -12.95 13.34 7.71
C ALA A 14 -14.12 14.28 7.41
N ALA A 15 -14.23 14.77 6.18
CA ALA A 15 -15.43 15.49 5.73
C ALA A 15 -16.61 14.52 5.56
N ASP A 16 -17.85 15.01 5.69
CA ASP A 16 -19.08 14.18 5.69
C ASP A 16 -19.24 13.24 4.48
N ASN A 17 -18.59 13.55 3.35
CA ASN A 17 -18.66 12.77 2.11
C ASN A 17 -17.41 11.92 1.82
N VAL A 18 -16.54 11.71 2.81
CA VAL A 18 -15.35 10.87 2.66
C VAL A 18 -15.68 9.44 3.10
N HIS A 19 -15.51 8.49 2.18
CA HIS A 19 -15.79 7.08 2.44
C HIS A 19 -14.60 6.41 3.14
N ILE A 20 -14.84 5.70 4.24
CA ILE A 20 -13.82 4.95 5.02
C ILE A 20 -12.99 3.99 4.13
N HIS A 21 -13.56 3.51 3.04
CA HIS A 21 -12.90 2.62 2.09
C HIS A 21 -12.49 3.37 0.82
N CYS A 22 -11.26 3.15 0.36
CA CYS A 22 -10.79 3.71 -0.89
C CYS A 22 -11.60 3.18 -2.08
N ALA A 23 -12.39 4.03 -2.72
CA ALA A 23 -13.25 3.66 -3.85
C ALA A 23 -12.49 3.15 -5.10
N LYS A 24 -11.17 3.37 -5.16
CA LYS A 24 -10.35 2.98 -6.33
C LYS A 24 -9.99 1.50 -6.36
N TYR A 25 -10.07 0.80 -5.24
CA TYR A 25 -9.59 -0.58 -5.14
C TYR A 25 -10.70 -1.48 -4.64
N LYS A 26 -10.79 -2.68 -5.23
CA LYS A 26 -11.62 -3.77 -4.73
C LYS A 26 -10.73 -4.85 -4.13
N GLU A 27 -11.24 -5.55 -3.12
CA GLU A 27 -10.53 -6.70 -2.56
C GLU A 27 -10.25 -7.74 -3.65
N GLY A 28 -9.04 -8.31 -3.66
CA GLY A 28 -8.60 -9.27 -4.67
C GLY A 28 -8.09 -8.66 -5.98
N GLN A 29 -7.97 -7.32 -6.08
CA GLN A 29 -7.42 -6.70 -7.26
C GLN A 29 -5.89 -6.84 -7.33
N GLU A 30 -5.41 -7.47 -8.39
CA GLU A 30 -3.99 -7.76 -8.60
C GLU A 30 -3.39 -6.83 -9.65
N TYR A 31 -2.14 -6.43 -9.43
CA TYR A 31 -1.39 -5.62 -10.37
C TYR A 31 0.01 -6.20 -10.55
N LEU A 32 0.44 -6.31 -11.81
CA LEU A 32 1.78 -6.75 -12.13
C LEU A 32 2.69 -5.54 -12.34
N CYS A 33 3.68 -5.39 -11.46
CA CYS A 33 4.76 -4.42 -11.62
C CYS A 33 5.89 -5.06 -12.44
N LYS A 34 6.28 -4.43 -13.55
CA LYS A 34 7.46 -4.81 -14.36
C LYS A 34 8.49 -3.68 -14.29
N ASN A 35 9.77 -4.04 -14.12
CA ASN A 35 10.89 -3.09 -14.06
C ASN A 35 10.72 -1.98 -13.02
N VAL A 36 10.05 -2.27 -11.90
CA VAL A 36 9.73 -1.29 -10.85
C VAL A 36 8.99 -0.06 -11.38
N GLN A 37 8.16 -0.25 -12.40
CA GLN A 37 7.29 0.79 -12.94
C GLN A 37 5.89 0.66 -12.37
N LYS A 38 5.27 1.82 -12.16
CA LYS A 38 3.89 1.89 -11.69
C LYS A 38 2.98 1.11 -12.65
N PRO A 39 2.16 0.17 -12.17
CA PRO A 39 1.18 -0.51 -13.01
C PRO A 39 0.20 0.49 -13.62
N GLU A 40 -0.30 0.17 -14.82
CA GLU A 40 -1.41 0.91 -15.40
C GLU A 40 -2.66 0.77 -14.52
N GLY A 41 -3.39 1.87 -14.31
CA GLY A 41 -4.54 1.89 -13.40
C GLY A 41 -4.20 1.89 -11.90
N PHE A 42 -2.94 1.72 -11.48
CA PHE A 42 -2.55 1.85 -10.08
C PHE A 42 -2.51 3.33 -9.65
N CYS A 43 -3.03 3.63 -8.45
CA CYS A 43 -3.06 4.96 -7.87
C CYS A 43 -1.65 5.50 -7.67
N SER A 44 -1.37 6.68 -8.24
CA SER A 44 -0.06 7.33 -8.12
C SER A 44 0.30 7.67 -6.67
N TRP A 45 -0.68 7.94 -5.81
CA TRP A 45 -0.45 8.23 -4.39
C TRP A 45 -0.03 6.98 -3.61
N ALA A 46 -0.71 5.86 -3.85
CA ALA A 46 -0.33 4.57 -3.29
C ALA A 46 1.03 4.13 -3.83
N TRP A 47 1.34 4.44 -5.09
CA TRP A 47 2.62 4.10 -5.70
C TRP A 47 3.81 4.74 -4.97
N VAL A 48 3.69 5.97 -4.47
CA VAL A 48 4.79 6.62 -3.72
C VAL A 48 5.16 5.83 -2.46
N ALA A 49 4.18 5.24 -1.77
CA ALA A 49 4.44 4.38 -0.61
C ALA A 49 5.00 3.01 -1.00
N VAL A 50 4.60 2.48 -2.16
CA VAL A 50 4.91 1.14 -2.64
C VAL A 50 6.23 1.06 -3.41
N GLN A 51 6.65 2.13 -4.07
CA GLN A 51 7.77 2.13 -5.01
C GLN A 51 9.09 1.68 -4.37
N ASP A 52 9.46 2.28 -3.23
CA ASP A 52 10.70 1.93 -2.51
C ASP A 52 10.72 0.45 -2.13
N LYS A 53 9.57 -0.07 -1.68
CA LYS A 53 9.39 -1.47 -1.30
C LYS A 53 9.48 -2.40 -2.51
N ALA A 54 8.88 -2.00 -3.63
CA ALA A 54 8.99 -2.73 -4.88
C ALA A 54 10.44 -2.78 -5.39
N VAL A 55 11.23 -1.70 -5.25
CA VAL A 55 12.66 -1.69 -5.59
C VAL A 55 13.41 -2.65 -4.67
N PHE A 56 13.21 -2.55 -3.36
CA PHE A 56 13.91 -3.38 -2.38
C PHE A 56 13.65 -4.87 -2.59
N LEU A 57 12.39 -5.25 -2.84
CA LEU A 57 12.03 -6.61 -3.22
C LEU A 57 12.67 -6.99 -4.57
N ALA A 58 12.61 -6.13 -5.58
CA ALA A 58 13.20 -6.42 -6.90
C ALA A 58 14.72 -6.66 -6.86
N LEU A 59 15.42 -6.04 -5.90
CA LEU A 59 16.85 -6.28 -5.64
C LEU A 59 17.13 -7.62 -4.94
N GLY A 60 16.10 -8.38 -4.55
CA GLY A 60 16.21 -9.68 -3.91
C GLY A 60 16.37 -9.60 -2.38
N HIS A 61 16.04 -8.46 -1.77
CA HIS A 61 16.06 -8.34 -0.32
C HIS A 61 14.74 -8.81 0.32
N ASP A 62 14.86 -9.35 1.53
CA ASP A 62 13.74 -9.77 2.36
C ASP A 62 13.57 -8.84 3.56
N TYR A 63 12.33 -8.62 3.99
CA TYR A 63 12.04 -7.83 5.18
C TYR A 63 12.07 -8.70 6.45
N PRO A 64 12.88 -8.37 7.47
CA PRO A 64 13.09 -9.23 8.64
C PRO A 64 11.86 -9.32 9.56
N TRP A 65 10.91 -8.39 9.45
CA TRP A 65 9.65 -8.39 10.18
C TRP A 65 8.52 -9.16 9.47
N ILE A 66 8.73 -9.60 8.22
CA ILE A 66 7.77 -10.39 7.46
C ILE A 66 8.16 -11.86 7.50
N LYS A 67 7.20 -12.73 7.81
CA LYS A 67 7.42 -14.18 7.90
C LYS A 67 7.72 -14.84 6.53
N GLN A 68 7.15 -14.30 5.46
CA GLN A 68 7.29 -14.80 4.09
C GLN A 68 8.41 -14.04 3.38
N LYS A 69 9.35 -14.77 2.77
CA LYS A 69 10.41 -14.17 1.95
C LYS A 69 9.81 -13.58 0.67
N GLY A 70 10.41 -12.51 0.17
CA GLY A 70 9.95 -11.79 -1.02
C GLY A 70 8.61 -11.09 -0.87
N VAL A 71 8.09 -10.97 0.36
CA VAL A 71 6.78 -10.35 0.65
C VAL A 71 6.96 -9.11 1.51
N GLU A 72 6.13 -8.09 1.26
CA GLU A 72 5.98 -6.92 2.13
C GLU A 72 4.52 -6.50 2.22
N ILE A 73 4.12 -5.97 3.37
CA ILE A 73 2.81 -5.34 3.56
C ILE A 73 2.99 -3.83 3.64
N VAL A 74 2.33 -3.10 2.75
CA VAL A 74 2.47 -1.64 2.65
C VAL A 74 1.11 -0.98 2.80
N SER A 75 1.01 0.05 3.63
CA SER A 75 -0.18 0.89 3.70
C SER A 75 -0.13 2.01 2.65
N CYS A 76 -1.28 2.41 2.13
CA CYS A 76 -1.39 3.67 1.38
C CYS A 76 -0.86 4.84 2.22
N ALA A 77 -0.28 5.84 1.56
CA ALA A 77 0.12 7.10 2.21
C ALA A 77 -1.07 7.96 2.67
N ASP A 78 -2.30 7.54 2.35
CA ASP A 78 -3.52 8.18 2.81
C ASP A 78 -3.91 7.63 4.19
N GLY A 79 -3.78 8.47 5.22
CA GLY A 79 -4.12 8.12 6.59
C GLY A 79 -5.62 8.09 6.90
N LEU A 80 -6.46 8.64 6.01
CA LEU A 80 -7.93 8.59 6.15
C LEU A 80 -8.50 7.27 5.67
N HIS A 81 -7.82 6.61 4.73
CA HIS A 81 -8.24 5.37 4.10
C HIS A 81 -7.14 4.31 4.26
N PRO A 82 -7.15 3.50 5.34
CA PRO A 82 -6.16 2.45 5.54
C PRO A 82 -6.35 1.36 4.48
N VAL A 83 -5.62 1.46 3.38
CA VAL A 83 -5.53 0.38 2.37
C VAL A 83 -4.20 -0.32 2.55
N LEU A 84 -4.24 -1.62 2.79
CA LEU A 84 -3.06 -2.48 2.86
C LEU A 84 -2.87 -3.19 1.53
N TYR A 85 -1.66 -3.12 0.99
CA TYR A 85 -1.23 -3.84 -0.21
C TYR A 85 -0.25 -4.92 0.21
N LYS A 86 -0.49 -6.15 -0.26
CA LYS A 86 0.52 -7.21 -0.23
C LYS A 86 1.36 -7.09 -1.49
N LEU A 87 2.65 -6.87 -1.32
CA LEU A 87 3.63 -6.98 -2.39
C LEU A 87 4.26 -8.36 -2.32
N GLU A 88 4.42 -9.00 -3.47
CA GLU A 88 5.10 -10.28 -3.60
C GLU A 88 6.03 -10.23 -4.81
N ARG A 89 7.28 -10.62 -4.61
CA ARG A 89 8.24 -10.80 -5.69
C ARG A 89 7.97 -12.13 -6.37
N LEU A 90 7.75 -12.09 -7.68
CA LEU A 90 7.72 -13.29 -8.50
C LEU A 90 9.16 -13.80 -8.69
N GLU A 91 9.40 -15.05 -8.31
CA GLU A 91 10.64 -15.75 -8.61
C GLU A 91 10.53 -16.37 -10.01
N ASN A 92 11.54 -16.12 -10.86
CA ASN A 92 11.68 -16.76 -12.16
C ASN A 92 12.30 -18.15 -12.04
#